data_AF-A0AAT9FMJ7-F1
#
_entry.id   AF-A0AAT9FMJ7-F1
#
_cell.length_a   1.000
_cell.length_b   1.000
_cell.length_c   1.000
_cell.angle_alpha   90.00
_cell.angle_beta   90.00
_cell.angle_gamma   90.00
#
_symmetry.space_group_name_H-M   'P 1'
#
loop_
_entity.id
_entity.type
_entity.pdbx_description
1 polymer ?
#
loop_
_entity_poly.entity_id
_entity_poly.type
_entity_poly.pdbx_seq_one_letter_code
_entity_poly.pdbx_strand_id
1 'polypeptide(L)' 'MSGDESQEYMDDVNNLALYSVNTICNYDKAIIPYLQAAYGTAFGRVEGSDEFKEE' A
#
# COMPACT_ATOMS: atom_id res chain seq x y z
N MET A 1 -10.29 -1.25 -6.20
CA MET A 1 -9.91 -2.45 -5.43
C MET A 1 -8.74 -3.09 -6.16
N SER A 2 -7.51 -3.00 -5.68
CA SER A 2 -6.42 -3.84 -6.22
C SER A 2 -6.39 -5.17 -5.46
N GLY A 3 -7.58 -5.78 -5.33
CA GLY A 3 -7.84 -7.03 -4.60
C GLY A 3 -7.73 -8.22 -5.54
N ASP A 4 -6.61 -8.32 -6.27
CA ASP A 4 -6.31 -9.46 -7.14
C ASP A 4 -5.87 -10.70 -6.35
N GLU A 5 -5.67 -10.56 -5.04
CA GLU A 5 -5.37 -11.69 -4.16
C GLU A 5 -6.58 -12.60 -3.99
N SER A 6 -6.35 -13.92 -4.08
CA SER A 6 -7.42 -14.90 -3.89
C SER A 6 -7.89 -14.97 -2.44
N GLN A 7 -9.13 -15.40 -2.24
CA GLN A 7 -9.67 -15.59 -0.88
C GLN A 7 -8.82 -16.56 -0.05
N GLU A 8 -8.35 -17.66 -0.65
CA GLU A 8 -7.49 -18.65 0.03
C GLU A 8 -6.17 -18.03 0.51
N TYR A 9 -5.60 -17.07 -0.24
CA TYR A 9 -4.38 -16.38 0.17
C TYR A 9 -4.63 -15.42 1.35
N MET A 10 -5.72 -14.66 1.29
CA MET A 10 -6.10 -13.71 2.34
C MET A 10 -6.57 -14.40 3.64
N ASP A 11 -7.07 -15.64 3.56
CA ASP A 11 -7.55 -16.39 4.74
C ASP A 11 -6.39 -16.91 5.62
N ASP A 12 -5.17 -17.02 5.09
CA ASP A 12 -3.99 -17.39 5.88
C ASP A 12 -3.41 -16.16 6.59
N VAL A 13 -3.56 -16.13 7.91
CA VAL A 13 -3.04 -15.07 8.79
C VAL A 13 -1.52 -14.88 8.71
N ASN A 14 -0.77 -15.88 8.22
CA ASN A 14 0.68 -15.76 8.03
C ASN A 14 1.04 -14.91 6.81
N ASN A 15 0.11 -14.68 5.88
CA ASN A 15 0.29 -13.77 4.74
C ASN A 15 -0.09 -12.32 5.09
N LEU A 16 -0.67 -12.10 6.28
CA LEU A 16 -1.14 -10.80 6.73
C LEU A 16 -0.25 -10.29 7.86
N ALA A 17 0.05 -8.99 7.83
CA ALA A 17 0.75 -8.34 8.92
C ALA A 17 0.23 -6.91 9.10
N LEU A 18 0.07 -6.50 10.36
CA LEU A 18 -0.37 -5.16 10.72
C LEU A 18 0.82 -4.33 11.20
N TYR A 19 1.06 -3.21 10.53
CA TYR A 19 2.14 -2.29 10.88
C TYR A 19 1.61 -0.88 11.12
N SER A 20 2.35 -0.09 11.89
CA SER A 20 2.13 1.34 11.96
C SER A 20 2.47 1.99 10.62
N VAL A 21 1.66 2.97 10.20
CA VAL A 21 1.94 3.77 8.99
C VAL A 21 3.34 4.38 9.04
N ASN A 22 3.78 4.83 10.21
CA ASN A 22 5.12 5.37 10.40
C ASN A 22 6.21 4.32 10.10
N THR A 23 6.00 3.05 10.46
CA THR A 23 6.96 1.98 10.14
C THR A 23 7.16 1.88 8.64
N ILE A 24 6.06 1.82 7.88
CA ILE A 24 6.11 1.74 6.41
C ILE A 24 6.78 2.98 5.81
N CYS A 25 6.45 4.18 6.29
CA CYS A 25 7.05 5.43 5.82
C CYS A 25 8.56 5.55 6.13
N ASN A 26 9.06 4.85 7.15
CA ASN A 26 10.49 4.79 7.42
C ASN A 26 11.24 3.85 6.46
N TYR A 27 10.60 2.75 6.02
CA TYR A 27 11.14 1.88 4.99
C TYR A 27 11.10 2.52 3.61
N ASP A 28 10.01 3.24 3.31
CA ASP A 28 9.75 3.80 2.00
C ASP A 28 9.18 5.22 2.12
N LYS A 29 10.09 6.19 2.02
CA LYS A 29 9.76 7.61 2.21
C LYS A 29 8.93 8.19 1.08
N ALA A 30 8.88 7.55 -0.09
CA ALA A 30 8.10 8.02 -1.22
C ALA A 30 6.59 7.96 -0.95
N ILE A 31 6.15 7.23 0.10
CA ILE A 31 4.74 7.17 0.54
C ILE A 31 4.31 8.44 1.29
N ILE A 32 5.24 9.15 1.95
CA ILE A 32 4.95 10.29 2.85
C ILE A 32 4.08 11.38 2.19
N PRO A 33 4.30 11.80 0.93
CA PRO A 33 3.49 12.83 0.28
C PRO A 33 2.00 12.48 0.16
N TYR A 34 1.65 11.19 0.19
CA TYR A 34 0.29 10.70 -0.07
C TYR A 34 -0.52 10.45 1.20
N LEU A 35 0.05 10.69 2.40
CA LEU A 35 -0.59 10.39 3.69
C LEU A 35 -1.85 11.23 3.97
N GLN A 36 -2.05 12.33 3.24
CA GLN A 36 -3.22 13.21 3.35
C GLN A 36 -4.25 12.98 2.25
N ALA A 37 -4.08 11.94 1.42
CA ALA A 37 -5.05 11.60 0.39
C ALA A 37 -6.42 11.27 1.01
N ALA A 38 -7.49 11.50 0.23
CA ALA A 38 -8.84 11.26 0.70
C ALA A 38 -9.06 9.78 1.03
N TYR A 39 -9.93 9.49 2.00
CA TYR A 39 -10.29 8.10 2.29
C TYR A 39 -10.86 7.40 1.05
N GLY A 40 -10.39 6.18 0.81
CA GLY A 40 -10.79 5.37 -0.34
C GLY A 40 -9.97 5.59 -1.62
N THR A 41 -8.97 6.49 -1.61
CA THR A 41 -7.99 6.58 -2.71
C THR A 41 -7.10 5.35 -2.75
N ALA A 42 -6.80 4.86 -3.95
CA ALA A 42 -5.84 3.80 -4.19
C ALA A 42 -4.73 4.33 -5.10
N PHE A 43 -3.49 3.93 -4.84
CA PHE A 43 -2.32 4.37 -5.59
C PHE A 43 -1.47 3.18 -6.01
N GLY A 44 -1.04 3.15 -7.26
CA GLY A 44 -0.04 2.24 -7.81
C GLY A 44 1.29 2.94 -7.98
N ARG A 45 2.38 2.29 -7.59
CA ARG A 45 3.73 2.82 -7.80
C ARG A 45 4.11 2.67 -9.27
N VAL A 46 4.62 3.75 -9.87
CA VAL A 46 5.17 3.70 -11.22
C VAL A 46 6.50 2.94 -11.20
N GLU A 47 6.57 1.88 -12.01
CA GLU A 47 7.72 0.97 -12.07
C GLU A 47 9.05 1.72 -12.28
N GLY A 48 10.04 1.41 -11.45
CA GLY A 48 11.36 2.04 -11.50
C GLY A 48 11.42 3.47 -10.96
N SER A 49 10.38 3.94 -10.25
CA SER A 49 10.32 5.31 -9.72
C SER A 49 9.80 5.40 -8.28
N ASP A 50 9.94 6.62 -7.73
CA ASP A 50 9.34 7.04 -6.45
C ASP A 50 8.01 7.77 -6.61
N GLU A 51 7.40 7.70 -7.80
CA GLU A 51 6.11 8.31 -8.09
C GLU A 51 4.99 7.29 -7.96
N PHE A 52 3.84 7.76 -7.47
CA PHE A 52 2.61 6.99 -7.39
C PHE A 52 1.54 7.65 -8.26
N LYS A 53 0.70 6.83 -8.88
CA LYS A 53 -0.47 7.25 -9.66
C LYS A 53 -1.72 6.69 -9.02
N GLU A 54 -2.80 7.47 -9.02
CA GLU A 54 -4.10 6.96 -8.59
C GLU A 54 -4.57 5.84 -9.54
N GLU A 55 -5.15 4.78 -8.96
CA GLU A 55 -5.72 3.61 -9.66
C GLU A 55 -7.22 3.77 -9.91
#